data_AF-A0A968WIT9-F1
#
_entry.id   AF-A0A968WIT9-F1
#
_cell.length_a   1.000
_cell.length_b   1.000
_cell.length_c   1.000
_cell.angle_alpha   90.00
_cell.angle_beta   90.00
_cell.angle_gamma   90.00
#
_symmetry.space_group_name_H-M   'P 1'
#
loop_
_entity.id
_entity.type
_entity.pdbx_description
1 polymer ?
#
loop_
_entity_poly.entity_id
_entity_poly.type
_entity_poly.pdbx_seq_one_letter_code
_entity_poly.pdbx_strand_id
1 'polypeptide(L)'
;LSANGALAGEYAFLYGAGLAIRRSVLAELLKRGYQPLLPDRVGDSLVSGGDTELSYAIRLMGYSLWFSESLTFKHFLPAKRLTEDYLVRLVASMSYCSGLLLMYHYVLSGKKISAFTWAKDATYQLHFFGSAFFKKLTKKSDLTAKLDYTFSLNRMKSIWGQAGSYTARYRQIARLKLRNNE
;
A
#
# COMPACT_ATOMS: atom_id res chain seq x y z
N LEU A 1 -2.76 17.62 23.28
CA LEU A 1 -2.06 17.81 21.99
C LEU A 1 -3.04 17.40 20.91
N SER A 2 -3.51 18.34 20.10
CA SER A 2 -4.38 18.01 18.96
C SER A 2 -3.53 17.44 17.83
N ALA A 3 -3.92 16.31 17.25
CA ALA A 3 -3.20 15.66 16.15
C ALA A 3 -3.43 16.32 14.78
N ASN A 4 -4.17 17.44 14.72
CA ASN A 4 -4.37 18.23 13.51
C ASN A 4 -3.03 18.66 12.90
N GLY A 5 -2.83 18.42 11.61
CA GLY A 5 -1.63 18.90 10.93
C GLY A 5 -1.25 18.17 9.66
N ALA A 6 -0.15 18.63 9.06
CA ALA A 6 0.46 17.96 7.92
C ALA A 6 1.06 16.62 8.37
N LEU A 7 0.74 15.55 7.65
CA LEU A 7 1.35 14.24 7.89
C LEU A 7 2.77 14.21 7.30
N ALA A 8 3.73 13.81 8.13
CA ALA A 8 5.13 13.69 7.77
C ALA A 8 5.59 12.21 7.81
N GLY A 9 6.70 11.92 7.13
CA GLY A 9 7.33 10.59 7.12
C GLY A 9 7.12 9.81 5.83
N GLU A 10 8.02 8.85 5.57
CA GLU A 10 8.04 8.06 4.32
C GLU A 10 6.70 7.34 4.08
N TYR A 11 6.07 6.85 5.14
CA TYR A 11 4.84 6.05 5.10
C TYR A 11 3.55 6.85 5.31
N ALA A 12 3.58 8.20 5.30
CA ALA A 12 2.39 9.01 5.50
C ALA A 12 1.34 8.80 4.38
N PHE A 13 0.11 8.43 4.77
CA PHE A 13 -1.06 8.30 3.90
C PHE A 13 -2.34 8.68 4.64
N LEU A 14 -3.42 8.91 3.90
CA LEU A 14 -4.78 9.09 4.45
C LEU A 14 -5.64 7.88 4.08
N TYR A 15 -6.53 7.48 5.00
CA TYR A 15 -7.54 6.48 4.71
C TYR A 15 -8.70 7.11 3.92
N GLY A 16 -9.36 6.31 3.08
CA GLY A 16 -10.32 6.82 2.09
C GLY A 16 -11.65 7.32 2.67
N ALA A 17 -12.06 6.82 3.83
CA ALA A 17 -13.29 7.28 4.46
C ALA A 17 -13.13 8.72 4.98
N GLY A 18 -13.97 9.64 4.52
CA GLY A 18 -13.83 11.07 4.84
C GLY A 18 -12.70 11.79 4.07
N LEU A 19 -11.98 11.12 3.16
CA LEU A 19 -10.94 11.75 2.38
C LEU A 19 -11.50 12.82 1.43
N ALA A 20 -10.97 14.04 1.52
CA ALA A 20 -11.25 15.12 0.59
C ALA A 20 -9.98 15.49 -0.19
N ILE A 21 -10.11 15.66 -1.52
CA ILE A 21 -9.00 16.00 -2.41
C ILE A 21 -9.39 17.21 -3.24
N ARG A 22 -8.48 18.19 -3.35
CA ARG A 22 -8.68 19.34 -4.25
C ARG A 22 -8.78 18.84 -5.69
N ARG A 23 -9.85 19.22 -6.39
CA ARG A 23 -10.10 18.82 -7.79
C ARG A 23 -8.92 19.16 -8.71
N SER A 24 -8.27 20.31 -8.51
CA SER A 24 -7.10 20.72 -9.29
C SER A 24 -5.92 19.76 -9.13
N VAL A 25 -5.65 19.28 -7.90
CA VAL A 25 -4.58 18.31 -7.60
C VAL A 25 -4.87 16.98 -8.29
N LEU A 26 -6.11 16.49 -8.22
CA LEU A 26 -6.49 15.25 -8.90
C LEU A 26 -6.38 15.39 -10.43
N ALA A 27 -6.83 16.51 -10.99
CA ALA A 27 -6.72 16.78 -12.42
C ALA A 27 -5.25 16.85 -12.88
N GLU A 28 -4.36 17.44 -12.07
CA GLU A 28 -2.92 17.45 -12.34
C GLU A 28 -2.32 16.05 -12.30
N LEU A 29 -2.69 15.23 -11.30
CA LEU A 29 -2.24 13.85 -11.18
C LEU A 29 -2.56 13.04 -12.44
N LEU A 30 -3.79 13.16 -12.93
CA LEU A 30 -4.24 12.49 -14.15
C LEU A 30 -3.48 13.00 -15.38
N LYS A 31 -3.24 14.31 -15.50
CA LYS A 31 -2.44 14.90 -16.59
C LYS A 31 -0.99 14.40 -16.62
N ARG A 32 -0.43 14.04 -15.45
CA ARG A 32 0.92 13.45 -15.34
C ARG A 32 0.97 11.97 -15.73
N GLY A 33 -0.14 11.39 -16.18
CA GLY A 33 -0.21 9.99 -16.60
C GLY A 33 -0.26 9.03 -15.43
N TYR A 34 -0.88 9.42 -14.31
CA TYR A 34 -1.17 8.50 -13.21
C TYR A 34 -1.99 7.32 -13.70
N GLN A 35 -1.50 6.13 -13.35
CA GLN A 35 -2.09 4.85 -13.68
C GLN A 35 -1.96 3.99 -12.41
N PRO A 36 -3.07 3.69 -11.71
CA PRO A 36 -3.04 2.89 -10.50
C PRO A 36 -2.36 1.54 -10.71
N LEU A 37 -1.50 1.14 -9.77
CA LEU A 37 -0.90 -0.19 -9.71
C LEU A 37 -1.83 -1.19 -9.02
N LEU A 38 -2.63 -0.70 -8.07
CA LEU A 38 -3.63 -1.53 -7.41
C LEU A 38 -4.80 -1.72 -8.37
N PRO A 39 -5.27 -2.97 -8.59
CA PRO A 39 -6.45 -3.20 -9.40
C PRO A 39 -7.66 -2.54 -8.71
N ASP A 40 -8.52 -1.87 -9.48
CA ASP A 40 -9.81 -1.43 -8.95
C ASP A 40 -10.63 -2.66 -8.48
N ARG A 41 -11.62 -2.44 -7.61
CA ARG A 41 -12.49 -3.52 -7.17
C ARG A 41 -13.22 -4.12 -8.37
N VAL A 42 -12.94 -5.39 -8.68
CA VAL A 42 -13.67 -6.17 -9.68
C VAL A 42 -14.59 -7.16 -8.94
N GLY A 43 -15.90 -6.91 -8.96
CA GLY A 43 -16.90 -7.76 -8.31
C GLY A 43 -16.74 -7.86 -6.80
N ASP A 44 -16.72 -9.09 -6.26
CA ASP A 44 -16.53 -9.37 -4.83
C ASP A 44 -15.06 -9.28 -4.37
N SER A 45 -14.13 -8.88 -5.25
CA SER A 45 -12.72 -8.77 -4.88
C SER A 45 -12.51 -7.62 -3.90
N LEU A 46 -12.09 -7.99 -2.69
CA LEU A 46 -11.82 -7.08 -1.59
C LEU A 46 -10.49 -6.36 -1.82
N VAL A 47 -10.33 -5.53 -2.86
CA VAL A 47 -9.09 -4.75 -3.03
C VAL A 47 -9.10 -3.55 -2.08
N SER A 48 -7.97 -3.34 -1.40
CA SER A 48 -7.75 -2.30 -0.38
C SER A 48 -6.48 -1.51 -0.70
N GLY A 49 -6.38 -0.26 -0.22
CA GLY A 49 -5.16 0.54 -0.33
C GLY A 49 -5.11 1.51 -1.51
N GLY A 50 -6.18 1.66 -2.30
CA GLY A 50 -6.24 2.68 -3.36
C GLY A 50 -6.15 4.12 -2.81
N ASP A 51 -6.68 4.33 -1.61
CA ASP A 51 -6.50 5.55 -0.82
C ASP A 51 -5.02 5.78 -0.42
N THR A 52 -4.33 4.71 -0.01
CA THR A 52 -2.89 4.74 0.25
C THR A 52 -2.08 5.04 -1.01
N GLU A 53 -2.41 4.40 -2.14
CA GLU A 53 -1.75 4.64 -3.42
C GLU A 53 -1.92 6.10 -3.85
N LEU A 54 -3.16 6.59 -3.83
CA LEU A 54 -3.49 7.95 -4.19
C LEU A 54 -2.77 8.97 -3.29
N SER A 55 -2.68 8.67 -1.99
CA SER A 55 -1.91 9.48 -1.04
C SER A 55 -0.43 9.55 -1.42
N TYR A 56 0.20 8.43 -1.78
CA TYR A 56 1.60 8.42 -2.21
C TYR A 56 1.80 9.13 -3.55
N ALA A 57 0.90 8.95 -4.50
CA ALA A 57 0.96 9.61 -5.80
C ALA A 57 0.86 11.14 -5.67
N ILE A 58 -0.04 11.63 -4.80
CA ILE A 58 -0.19 13.06 -4.49
C ILE A 58 1.07 13.61 -3.81
N ARG A 59 1.65 12.86 -2.88
CA ARG A 59 2.90 13.25 -2.21
C ARG A 59 4.09 13.31 -3.17
N LEU A 60 4.14 12.44 -4.18
CA LEU A 60 5.18 12.50 -5.21
C LEU A 60 5.12 13.80 -6.03
N MET A 61 3.91 14.35 -6.22
CA MET A 61 3.73 15.68 -6.82
C MET A 61 4.03 16.84 -5.84
N GLY A 62 4.64 16.58 -4.68
CA GLY A 62 5.04 17.61 -3.72
C GLY A 62 3.92 18.19 -2.85
N TYR A 63 2.69 17.67 -2.94
CA TYR A 63 1.61 18.11 -2.08
C TYR A 63 1.67 17.46 -0.69
N SER A 64 1.33 18.24 0.32
CA SER A 64 1.19 17.75 1.71
C SER A 64 -0.16 17.06 1.91
N LEU A 65 -0.16 16.02 2.76
CA LEU A 65 -1.39 15.43 3.28
C LEU A 65 -1.73 16.09 4.61
N TRP A 66 -3.01 16.41 4.84
CA TRP A 66 -3.45 17.05 6.07
C TRP A 66 -4.45 16.16 6.80
N PHE A 67 -4.20 15.88 8.07
CA PHE A 67 -5.14 15.20 8.94
C PHE A 67 -5.90 16.24 9.78
N SER A 68 -7.21 16.04 9.92
CA SER A 68 -8.01 16.85 10.83
C SER A 68 -8.93 16.04 11.73
N GLU A 69 -8.85 16.28 13.03
CA GLU A 69 -9.69 15.65 14.05
C GLU A 69 -11.16 16.11 13.98
N SER A 70 -11.43 17.28 13.37
CA SER A 70 -12.79 17.77 13.18
C SER A 70 -13.56 17.01 12.10
N LEU A 71 -12.85 16.31 11.21
CA LEU A 71 -13.43 15.49 10.17
C LEU A 71 -13.87 14.15 10.76
N THR A 72 -15.13 14.09 11.19
CA THR A 72 -15.74 12.89 11.78
C THR A 72 -16.81 12.32 10.87
N PHE A 73 -16.93 10.99 10.86
CA PHE A 73 -17.98 10.28 10.13
C PHE A 73 -18.37 9.02 10.89
N LYS A 74 -19.62 8.56 10.71
CA LYS A 74 -20.08 7.28 11.26
C LYS A 74 -19.73 6.16 10.27
N HIS A 75 -18.78 5.29 10.63
CA HIS A 75 -18.47 4.10 9.84
C HIS A 75 -19.39 2.95 10.24
N PHE A 76 -20.37 2.62 9.42
CA PHE A 76 -21.22 1.45 9.64
C PHE A 76 -20.46 0.17 9.23
N LEU A 77 -20.20 -0.72 10.19
CA LEU A 77 -19.62 -2.03 9.94
C LEU A 77 -20.70 -3.12 10.12
N PRO A 78 -21.17 -3.76 9.04
CA PRO A 78 -22.12 -4.87 9.16
C PRO A 78 -21.45 -6.09 9.83
N ALA A 79 -22.24 -6.94 10.49
CA ALA A 79 -21.77 -8.12 11.22
C ALA A 79 -20.83 -9.03 10.40
N LYS A 80 -21.06 -9.16 9.08
CA LYS A 80 -20.18 -9.92 8.17
C LYS A 80 -18.73 -9.40 8.08
N ARG A 81 -18.45 -8.18 8.53
CA ARG A 81 -17.09 -7.59 8.62
C ARG A 81 -16.45 -7.77 10.00
N LEU A 82 -17.18 -8.31 10.97
CA LEU A 82 -16.75 -8.53 12.35
C LEU A 82 -16.46 -10.01 12.62
N THR A 83 -15.93 -10.71 11.62
CA THR A 83 -15.59 -12.14 11.70
C THR A 83 -14.10 -12.36 11.45
N GLU A 84 -13.54 -13.40 12.05
CA GLU A 84 -12.14 -13.80 11.80
C GLU A 84 -11.88 -14.08 10.32
N ASP A 85 -12.83 -14.72 9.63
CA ASP A 85 -12.69 -15.00 8.20
C ASP A 85 -12.62 -13.73 7.38
N TYR A 86 -13.41 -12.71 7.73
CA TYR A 86 -13.30 -11.41 7.08
C TYR A 86 -11.94 -10.76 7.37
N LEU A 87 -11.46 -10.83 8.62
CA LEU A 87 -10.15 -10.29 8.99
C LEU A 87 -9.01 -10.96 8.21
N VAL A 88 -9.03 -12.28 8.06
CA VAL A 88 -8.04 -13.04 7.28
C VAL A 88 -8.06 -12.62 5.81
N ARG A 89 -9.25 -12.47 5.21
CA ARG A 89 -9.38 -11.97 3.82
C ARG A 89 -8.89 -10.53 3.68
N LEU A 90 -9.18 -9.68 4.67
CA LEU A 90 -8.72 -8.29 4.70
C LEU A 90 -7.20 -8.23 4.75
N VAL A 91 -6.58 -8.97 5.67
CA VAL A 91 -5.12 -9.05 5.77
C VAL A 91 -4.52 -9.59 4.48
N ALA A 92 -5.05 -10.66 3.90
CA ALA A 92 -4.57 -11.21 2.63
C ALA A 92 -4.51 -10.14 1.53
N SER A 93 -5.60 -9.36 1.37
CA SER A 93 -5.66 -8.28 0.40
C SER A 93 -4.69 -7.14 0.70
N MET A 94 -4.69 -6.64 1.94
CA MET A 94 -3.80 -5.54 2.35
C MET A 94 -2.32 -5.91 2.14
N SER A 95 -1.94 -7.15 2.45
CA SER A 95 -0.57 -7.63 2.27
C SER A 95 -0.19 -7.76 0.81
N TYR A 96 -1.09 -8.25 -0.03
CA TYR A 96 -0.86 -8.28 -1.48
C TYR A 96 -0.65 -6.86 -2.02
N CYS A 97 -1.53 -5.92 -1.67
CA CYS A 97 -1.43 -4.52 -2.09
C CYS A 97 -0.16 -3.84 -1.56
N SER A 98 0.24 -4.14 -0.33
CA SER A 98 1.47 -3.62 0.27
C SER A 98 2.74 -4.01 -0.51
N GLY A 99 2.73 -5.15 -1.21
CA GLY A 99 3.82 -5.55 -2.09
C GLY A 99 3.87 -4.73 -3.39
N LEU A 100 2.71 -4.32 -3.91
CA LEU A 100 2.62 -3.42 -5.07
C LEU A 100 3.06 -1.99 -4.71
N LEU A 101 2.70 -1.54 -3.50
CA LEU A 101 3.04 -0.22 -2.97
C LEU A 101 4.53 -0.05 -2.62
N LEU A 102 5.33 -1.12 -2.58
CA LEU A 102 6.76 -1.05 -2.30
C LEU A 102 7.50 -0.10 -3.26
N MET A 103 7.06 -0.01 -4.52
CA MET A 103 7.67 0.90 -5.49
C MET A 103 7.44 2.37 -5.15
N TYR A 104 6.27 2.73 -4.60
CA TYR A 104 6.03 4.09 -4.13
C TYR A 104 6.99 4.46 -3.00
N HIS A 105 7.26 3.55 -2.06
CA HIS A 105 8.24 3.78 -0.99
C HIS A 105 9.64 4.04 -1.54
N TYR A 106 10.07 3.27 -2.54
CA TYR A 106 11.38 3.48 -3.16
C TYR A 106 11.50 4.85 -3.84
N VAL A 107 10.45 5.28 -4.56
CA VAL A 107 10.47 6.60 -5.23
C VAL A 107 10.39 7.74 -4.21
N LEU A 108 9.56 7.61 -3.17
CA LEU A 108 9.40 8.60 -2.10
C LEU A 108 10.69 8.76 -1.28
N SER A 109 11.37 7.67 -0.96
CA SER A 109 12.68 7.68 -0.26
C SER A 109 13.86 8.07 -1.16
N GLY A 110 13.65 8.19 -2.48
CA GLY A 110 14.72 8.47 -3.43
C GLY A 110 15.67 7.28 -3.67
N LYS A 111 15.30 6.08 -3.22
CA LYS A 111 16.07 4.85 -3.43
C LYS A 111 16.07 4.47 -4.91
N LYS A 112 17.25 4.55 -5.54
CA LYS A 112 17.46 4.03 -6.89
C LYS A 112 17.42 2.50 -6.87
N ILE A 113 16.77 1.92 -7.88
CA ILE A 113 16.70 0.46 -8.05
C ILE A 113 17.51 0.01 -9.27
N SER A 114 17.89 -1.27 -9.26
CA SER A 114 18.57 -1.96 -10.35
C SER A 114 17.79 -3.20 -10.80
N ALA A 115 18.25 -3.87 -11.86
CA ALA A 115 17.66 -5.13 -12.32
C ALA A 115 17.64 -6.22 -11.24
N PHE A 116 18.59 -6.19 -10.29
CA PHE A 116 18.70 -7.17 -9.20
C PHE A 116 17.83 -6.85 -7.98
N THR A 117 17.22 -5.66 -7.93
CA THR A 117 16.43 -5.24 -6.76
C THR A 117 15.23 -6.16 -6.54
N TRP A 118 14.56 -6.61 -7.61
CA TRP A 118 13.48 -7.59 -7.50
C TRP A 118 13.94 -8.88 -6.83
N ALA A 119 15.07 -9.46 -7.27
CA ALA A 119 15.59 -10.71 -6.71
C ALA A 119 15.91 -10.56 -5.22
N LYS A 120 16.52 -9.43 -4.82
CA LYS A 120 16.79 -9.11 -3.41
C LYS A 120 15.50 -8.99 -2.59
N ASP A 121 14.49 -8.31 -3.11
CA ASP A 121 13.23 -8.14 -2.39
C ASP A 121 12.46 -9.47 -2.30
N ALA A 122 12.52 -10.29 -3.35
CA ALA A 122 11.94 -11.63 -3.39
C ALA A 122 12.59 -12.59 -2.39
N THR A 123 13.92 -12.58 -2.26
CA THR A 123 14.64 -13.40 -1.26
C THR A 123 14.37 -12.93 0.16
N TYR A 124 14.28 -11.61 0.37
CA TYR A 124 13.86 -11.06 1.66
C TYR A 124 12.45 -11.54 2.01
N GLN A 125 11.47 -11.46 1.11
CA GLN A 125 10.11 -11.97 1.37
C GLN A 125 10.09 -13.48 1.65
N LEU A 126 10.95 -14.28 1.01
CA LEU A 126 11.06 -15.72 1.25
C LEU A 126 11.50 -16.01 2.70
N HIS A 127 12.47 -15.26 3.23
CA HIS A 127 12.90 -15.40 4.62
C HIS A 127 11.76 -15.11 5.62
N PHE A 128 11.03 -13.99 5.43
CA PHE A 128 9.89 -13.63 6.29
C PHE A 128 8.76 -14.64 6.20
N PHE A 129 8.49 -15.16 5.00
CA PHE A 129 7.53 -16.23 4.81
C PHE A 129 7.93 -17.51 5.56
N GLY A 130 9.19 -17.94 5.46
CA GLY A 130 9.69 -19.11 6.19
C GLY A 130 9.53 -18.99 7.70
N SER A 131 9.89 -17.83 8.25
CA SER A 131 9.70 -17.53 9.68
C SER A 131 8.22 -17.58 10.11
N ALA A 132 7.33 -16.93 9.35
CA ALA A 132 5.89 -16.94 9.63
C ALA A 132 5.26 -18.34 9.46
N PHE A 133 5.73 -19.12 8.48
CA PHE A 133 5.31 -20.50 8.27
C PHE A 133 5.70 -21.39 9.46
N PHE A 134 6.94 -21.28 9.95
CA PHE A 134 7.40 -22.02 11.12
C PHE A 134 6.61 -21.64 12.39
N LYS A 135 6.33 -20.34 12.58
CA LYS A 135 5.46 -19.87 13.68
C LYS A 135 4.06 -20.45 13.60
N LYS A 136 3.46 -20.54 12.40
CA LYS A 136 2.16 -21.16 12.20
C LYS A 136 2.16 -22.66 12.46
N LEU A 137 3.24 -23.37 12.11
CA LEU A 137 3.38 -24.81 12.39
C LEU A 137 3.41 -25.10 13.89
N THR A 138 4.11 -24.26 14.67
CA THR A 138 4.26 -24.42 16.12
C THR A 138 3.04 -23.92 16.91
N LYS A 139 2.29 -22.94 16.38
CA LYS A 139 1.12 -22.33 17.04
C LYS A 139 -0.15 -22.40 16.18
N LYS A 140 -0.65 -23.60 15.90
CA LYS A 140 -1.76 -23.81 14.95
C LYS A 140 -3.08 -23.10 15.29
N SER A 141 -3.41 -22.94 16.58
CA SER A 141 -4.65 -22.27 17.03
C SER A 141 -4.51 -20.77 17.25
N ASP A 142 -3.30 -20.21 17.09
CA ASP A 142 -3.06 -18.78 17.31
C ASP A 142 -3.48 -17.95 16.10
N LEU A 143 -4.48 -17.08 16.30
CA LEU A 143 -4.97 -16.16 15.27
C LEU A 143 -3.83 -15.25 14.78
N THR A 144 -2.92 -14.82 15.66
CA THR A 144 -1.79 -13.97 15.28
C THR A 144 -0.86 -14.69 14.31
N ALA A 145 -0.48 -15.94 14.61
CA ALA A 145 0.31 -16.77 13.69
C ALA A 145 -0.41 -17.02 12.36
N LYS A 146 -1.74 -17.18 12.36
CA LYS A 146 -2.56 -17.29 11.14
C LYS A 146 -2.50 -16.01 10.31
N LEU A 147 -2.61 -14.83 10.94
CA LEU A 147 -2.54 -13.53 10.27
C LEU A 147 -1.13 -13.24 9.75
N ASP A 148 -0.08 -13.48 10.53
CA ASP A 148 1.32 -13.30 10.12
C ASP A 148 1.65 -14.16 8.89
N TYR A 149 1.26 -15.43 8.91
CA TYR A 149 1.42 -16.33 7.77
C TYR A 149 0.66 -15.82 6.54
N THR A 150 -0.60 -15.41 6.74
CA THR A 150 -1.43 -14.87 5.66
C THR A 150 -0.80 -13.62 5.07
N PHE A 151 -0.26 -12.74 5.92
CA PHE A 151 0.41 -11.53 5.52
C PHE A 151 1.64 -11.84 4.67
N SER A 152 2.57 -12.63 5.21
CA SER A 152 3.84 -12.95 4.54
C SER A 152 3.62 -13.70 3.22
N LEU A 153 2.67 -14.65 3.17
CA LEU A 153 2.35 -15.38 1.95
C LEU A 153 1.85 -14.46 0.83
N ASN A 154 0.89 -13.58 1.14
CA ASN A 154 0.27 -12.73 0.12
C ASN A 154 1.21 -11.59 -0.32
N ARG A 155 2.02 -11.04 0.59
CA ARG A 155 3.07 -10.08 0.23
C ARG A 155 4.15 -10.73 -0.65
N MET A 156 4.58 -11.96 -0.33
CA MET A 156 5.52 -12.72 -1.15
C MET A 156 4.96 -12.96 -2.56
N LYS A 157 3.72 -13.45 -2.68
CA LYS A 157 3.03 -13.64 -3.98
C LYS A 157 2.99 -12.35 -4.79
N SER A 158 2.70 -11.22 -4.14
CA SER A 158 2.70 -9.89 -4.78
C SER A 158 4.07 -9.51 -5.33
N ILE A 159 5.15 -9.63 -4.55
CA ILE A 159 6.50 -9.29 -5.02
C ILE A 159 6.97 -10.23 -6.13
N TRP A 160 6.72 -11.54 -5.99
CA TRP A 160 7.13 -12.53 -6.98
C TRP A 160 6.41 -12.34 -8.32
N GLY A 161 5.11 -12.03 -8.29
CA GLY A 161 4.32 -11.73 -9.49
C GLY A 161 4.75 -10.48 -10.26
N GLN A 162 5.63 -9.65 -9.69
CA GLN A 162 6.10 -8.41 -10.32
C GLN A 162 7.42 -8.58 -11.09
N ALA A 163 8.00 -9.78 -11.19
CA ALA A 163 9.33 -10.03 -11.79
C ALA A 163 9.56 -9.32 -13.14
N GLY A 164 8.60 -9.44 -14.07
CA GLY A 164 8.70 -8.85 -15.41
C GLY A 164 8.36 -7.36 -15.50
N SER A 165 7.79 -6.76 -14.46
CA SER A 165 7.32 -5.36 -14.48
C SER A 165 7.92 -4.48 -13.39
N TYR A 166 8.81 -5.01 -12.53
CA TYR A 166 9.32 -4.33 -11.34
C TYR A 166 9.97 -2.97 -11.67
N THR A 167 10.91 -2.97 -12.61
CA THR A 167 11.62 -1.74 -13.03
C THR A 167 10.73 -0.80 -13.84
N ALA A 168 9.80 -1.35 -14.62
CA ALA A 168 8.83 -0.56 -15.38
C ALA A 168 7.87 0.20 -14.44
N ARG A 169 7.32 -0.47 -13.42
CA ARG A 169 6.46 0.12 -12.38
C ARG A 169 7.17 1.22 -11.61
N TYR A 170 8.43 0.99 -11.19
CA TYR A 170 9.23 2.03 -10.56
C TYR A 170 9.38 3.27 -11.46
N ARG A 171 9.73 3.08 -12.75
CA ARG A 171 9.88 4.20 -13.69
C ARG A 171 8.57 4.93 -13.93
N GLN A 172 7.46 4.22 -14.03
CA GLN A 172 6.12 4.78 -14.16
C GLN A 172 5.80 5.68 -12.96
N ILE A 173 6.01 5.21 -11.73
CA ILE A 173 5.78 6.00 -10.52
C ILE A 173 6.74 7.19 -10.44
N ALA A 174 8.02 6.98 -10.78
CA ALA A 174 9.03 8.04 -10.74
C ALA A 174 8.73 9.22 -11.67
N ARG A 175 7.95 9.01 -12.74
CA ARG A 175 7.49 10.10 -13.64
C ARG A 175 6.49 11.04 -12.97
N LEU A 176 5.77 10.59 -11.95
CA LEU A 176 4.82 11.43 -11.19
C LEU A 176 5.55 12.46 -10.34
N LYS A 177 6.79 12.15 -9.93
CA LYS A 177 7.58 13.00 -9.06
C LYS A 177 7.77 14.37 -9.71
N LEU A 178 7.49 15.44 -8.97
CA LEU A 178 7.88 16.78 -9.41
C LEU A 178 9.38 16.78 -9.73
N ARG A 179 9.72 17.23 -10.94
CA ARG A 179 11.10 17.64 -11.21
C ARG A 179 11.27 18.92 -10.43
N ASN A 180 12.16 18.94 -9.45
CA ASN A 180 12.61 20.20 -8.90
C ASN A 180 13.21 20.96 -10.08
N ASN A 181 12.57 22.05 -10.48
CA ASN A 181 13.25 23.06 -11.27
C ASN A 181 14.24 23.72 -10.30
N GLU A 182 15.47 23.23 -10.31
CA GLU A 182 16.65 24.04 -9.98
C GLU A 182 17.16 24.65 -11.29
#